data_AF-A0A944TP95-F1
#
_entry.id   AF-A0A944TP95-F1
#
_cell.length_a   1.000
_cell.length_b   1.000
_cell.length_c   1.000
_cell.angle_alpha   90.00
_cell.angle_beta   90.00
_cell.angle_gamma   90.00
#
_symmetry.space_group_name_H-M   'P 1'
#
loop_
_entity.id
_entity.type
_entity.pdbx_description
1 polymer ?
#
loop_
_entity_poly.entity_id
_entity_poly.type
_entity_poly.pdbx_seq_one_letter_code
_entity_poly.pdbx_strand_id
1 'polypeptide(L)'
;MDSVNIEAIDDFLNKSGEYSREIYQLRPKKFYIKPDVLDSKIHEYLRPHSLYYYSSVNSFFLFEIKSLDMLNLYFDFFLARDGLVSTLKFFYLNPTPGKTEARILINNKFANIVPIDWSSKVAFYSPCLTNSREEQVKTPKAIYLTALIDEAQFDLEFLTRKLEEMKDFYGSSWDSIPKYCLSFKTMYMGEEDIEAEPSLNFEFLKALFSATDSKIEFLNWSGIRDHTLEGTVFYDFNQQDLLYSDSFVQYHFLSSGSAPFNSSQFKNSNEDQGRFIQLSQYHGHLITNQYPEYYQKNCAELSGEIANLSQFVLKNEENLERSEKTEYDEARLCTPEFVTFSKYVAQKYCQKPQ
;
A
#
# COMPACT_ATOMS: atom_id res chain seq x y z
N MET A 1 -0.74 -24.59 15.19
CA MET A 1 -0.43 -23.73 14.03
C MET A 1 1.04 -23.41 14.15
N ASP A 2 1.86 -23.94 13.25
CA ASP A 2 3.28 -23.61 13.22
C ASP A 2 3.40 -22.18 12.72
N SER A 3 3.59 -21.25 13.65
CA SER A 3 3.82 -19.84 13.34
C SER A 3 5.11 -19.73 12.52
N VAL A 4 5.15 -18.74 11.62
CA VAL A 4 6.39 -18.40 10.92
C VAL A 4 7.49 -18.18 11.97
N ASN A 5 8.61 -18.90 11.84
CA ASN A 5 9.73 -18.74 12.77
C ASN A 5 10.44 -17.41 12.46
N ILE A 6 10.45 -16.48 13.43
CA ILE A 6 11.19 -15.20 13.34
C ILE A 6 12.68 -15.47 13.12
N GLU A 7 13.22 -16.54 13.70
CA GLU A 7 14.62 -16.94 13.52
C GLU A 7 14.95 -17.26 12.05
N ALA A 8 13.99 -17.78 11.28
CA ALA A 8 14.21 -18.01 9.84
C ALA A 8 14.21 -16.69 9.05
N ILE A 9 13.53 -15.65 9.55
CA ILE A 9 13.70 -14.28 9.04
C ILE A 9 15.09 -13.78 9.44
N ASP A 10 15.56 -14.06 10.67
CA ASP A 10 16.92 -13.76 11.18
C ASP A 10 18.00 -14.33 10.31
N ASP A 11 17.94 -15.63 10.06
CA ASP A 11 18.86 -16.30 9.16
C ASP A 11 18.80 -15.73 7.74
N PHE A 12 17.61 -15.49 7.19
CA PHE A 12 17.49 -14.93 5.85
C PHE A 12 18.09 -13.52 5.78
N LEU A 13 17.79 -12.64 6.73
CA LEU A 13 18.29 -11.27 6.70
C LEU A 13 19.76 -11.15 7.08
N ASN A 14 20.27 -12.04 7.91
CA ASN A 14 21.71 -12.10 8.20
C ASN A 14 22.47 -12.58 6.95
N LYS A 15 21.95 -13.61 6.28
CA LYS A 15 22.43 -14.02 4.95
C LYS A 15 22.26 -12.89 3.94
N SER A 16 21.11 -12.24 3.89
CA SER A 16 20.83 -11.17 2.93
C SER A 16 21.62 -9.90 3.24
N GLY A 17 22.10 -9.66 4.46
CA GLY A 17 23.06 -8.61 4.75
C GLY A 17 24.39 -8.83 4.01
N GLU A 18 24.84 -10.08 3.92
CA GLU A 18 26.02 -10.48 3.16
C GLU A 18 25.74 -10.56 1.64
N TYR A 19 24.57 -11.09 1.27
CA TYR A 19 24.16 -11.26 -0.13
C TYR A 19 23.61 -9.98 -0.78
N SER A 20 23.05 -9.01 -0.05
CA SER A 20 22.34 -7.84 -0.62
C SER A 20 23.27 -6.90 -1.38
N ARG A 21 24.55 -6.80 -0.99
CA ARG A 21 25.52 -6.04 -1.78
C ARG A 21 25.82 -6.69 -3.13
N GLU A 22 25.73 -8.01 -3.23
CA GLU A 22 26.00 -8.76 -4.47
C GLU A 22 24.72 -9.05 -5.28
N ILE A 23 23.60 -9.43 -4.66
CA ILE A 23 22.34 -9.82 -5.33
C ILE A 23 21.63 -8.62 -5.98
N TYR A 24 21.65 -7.43 -5.36
CA TYR A 24 21.15 -6.21 -6.02
C TYR A 24 22.02 -5.81 -7.23
N GLN A 25 23.28 -6.25 -7.26
CA GLN A 25 24.14 -6.13 -8.44
C GLN A 25 23.96 -7.28 -9.43
N LEU A 26 23.53 -8.46 -8.99
CA LEU A 26 23.62 -9.67 -9.81
C LEU A 26 22.48 -9.85 -10.80
N ARG A 27 21.22 -9.48 -10.53
CA ARG A 27 20.18 -9.41 -11.59
C ARG A 27 19.02 -8.46 -11.24
N PRO A 28 18.85 -7.34 -11.97
CA PRO A 28 17.65 -6.52 -11.84
C PRO A 28 16.37 -7.32 -12.11
N LYS A 29 15.28 -7.02 -11.39
CA LYS A 29 13.94 -7.65 -11.43
C LYS A 29 13.44 -7.97 -12.86
N LYS A 30 13.84 -7.17 -13.85
CA LYS A 30 13.62 -7.38 -15.30
C LYS A 30 14.04 -8.77 -15.82
N PHE A 31 14.90 -9.49 -15.11
CA PHE A 31 15.36 -10.83 -15.49
C PHE A 31 14.48 -11.97 -14.95
N TYR A 32 13.54 -11.67 -14.06
CA TYR A 32 12.82 -12.69 -13.28
C TYR A 32 11.29 -12.58 -13.41
N ILE A 33 10.79 -11.35 -13.55
CA ILE A 33 9.39 -11.07 -13.85
C ILE A 33 9.41 -10.08 -15.00
N LYS A 34 8.99 -10.51 -16.19
CA LYS A 34 8.73 -9.60 -17.30
C LYS A 34 7.29 -9.12 -17.13
N PRO A 35 7.06 -7.83 -16.79
CA PRO A 35 5.71 -7.31 -16.69
C PRO A 35 4.99 -7.52 -18.01
N ASP A 36 3.75 -8.00 -17.96
CA ASP A 36 2.89 -7.97 -19.13
C ASP A 36 2.34 -6.55 -19.36
N VAL A 37 1.51 -6.40 -20.40
CA VAL A 37 0.89 -5.11 -20.74
C VAL A 37 0.01 -4.61 -19.59
N LEU A 38 -0.73 -5.52 -18.93
CA LEU A 38 -1.64 -5.17 -17.85
C LEU A 38 -0.87 -4.73 -16.60
N ASP A 39 0.21 -5.43 -16.24
CA ASP A 39 1.08 -5.04 -15.14
C ASP A 39 1.67 -3.66 -15.38
N SER A 40 2.14 -3.40 -16.60
CA SER A 40 2.72 -2.12 -16.98
C SER A 40 1.68 -0.99 -16.88
N LYS A 41 0.44 -1.24 -17.33
CA LYS A 41 -0.67 -0.28 -17.20
C LYS A 41 -1.04 -0.03 -15.73
N ILE A 42 -1.14 -1.06 -14.90
CA ILE A 42 -1.43 -0.92 -13.46
C ILE A 42 -0.31 -0.16 -12.74
N HIS A 43 0.95 -0.46 -13.07
CA HIS A 43 2.11 0.27 -12.53
C HIS A 43 2.06 1.75 -12.88
N GLU A 44 1.73 2.10 -14.13
CA GLU A 44 1.62 3.50 -14.55
C GLU A 44 0.42 4.18 -13.89
N TYR A 45 -0.72 3.49 -13.77
CA TYR A 45 -1.90 3.97 -13.05
C TYR A 45 -1.60 4.31 -11.58
N LEU A 46 -0.78 3.47 -10.91
CA LEU A 46 -0.35 3.70 -9.53
C LEU A 46 0.86 4.63 -9.40
N ARG A 47 1.36 5.22 -10.50
CA ARG A 47 2.57 6.05 -10.44
C ARG A 47 2.26 7.38 -9.76
N PRO A 48 3.16 7.91 -8.90
CA PRO A 48 4.49 7.41 -8.54
C PRO A 48 4.51 6.41 -7.38
N HIS A 49 3.37 6.08 -6.77
CA HIS A 49 3.31 5.15 -5.65
C HIS A 49 3.90 3.78 -5.96
N SER A 50 3.75 3.29 -7.20
CA SER A 50 4.32 2.02 -7.68
C SER A 50 5.83 1.99 -7.90
N LEU A 51 6.51 3.14 -7.92
CA LEU A 51 7.93 3.20 -8.23
C LEU A 51 8.77 2.37 -7.25
N TYR A 52 9.91 1.90 -7.74
CA TYR A 52 10.85 1.09 -6.95
C TYR A 52 11.59 1.93 -5.93
N TYR A 53 11.73 1.40 -4.72
CA TYR A 53 12.68 1.87 -3.71
C TYR A 53 13.46 0.70 -3.10
N TYR A 54 14.50 1.01 -2.33
CA TYR A 54 15.34 0.00 -1.68
C TYR A 54 14.62 -0.65 -0.49
N SER A 55 14.59 -1.99 -0.45
CA SER A 55 14.06 -2.77 0.67
C SER A 55 14.77 -4.12 0.76
N SER A 56 15.41 -4.45 1.88
CA SER A 56 16.19 -5.69 2.03
C SER A 56 15.37 -6.99 1.98
N VAL A 57 14.04 -6.90 1.96
CA VAL A 57 13.12 -8.04 1.86
C VAL A 57 12.51 -8.22 0.47
N ASN A 58 13.04 -7.51 -0.52
CA ASN A 58 12.52 -7.42 -1.89
C ASN A 58 11.04 -6.97 -1.91
N SER A 59 10.73 -5.91 -2.65
CA SER A 59 9.37 -5.39 -2.68
C SER A 59 8.71 -5.61 -4.04
N PHE A 60 7.44 -6.01 -4.01
CA PHE A 60 6.69 -6.49 -5.16
C PHE A 60 5.24 -6.07 -5.06
N PHE A 61 4.54 -6.18 -6.18
CA PHE A 61 3.10 -6.25 -6.18
C PHE A 61 2.67 -7.69 -6.48
N LEU A 62 1.73 -8.23 -5.71
CA LEU A 62 1.15 -9.56 -5.86
C LEU A 62 0.44 -9.70 -7.20
N PHE A 63 -0.07 -8.60 -7.77
CA PHE A 63 -0.59 -8.62 -9.13
C PHE A 63 0.50 -8.92 -10.18
N GLU A 64 1.79 -8.86 -9.87
CA GLU A 64 2.85 -9.27 -10.80
C GLU A 64 3.04 -10.79 -10.82
N ILE A 65 2.49 -11.51 -9.84
CA ILE A 65 2.61 -12.98 -9.72
C ILE A 65 1.58 -13.64 -10.62
N LYS A 66 2.06 -14.35 -11.64
CA LYS A 66 1.21 -15.07 -12.60
C LYS A 66 0.93 -16.52 -12.20
N SER A 67 1.82 -17.12 -11.40
CA SER A 67 1.64 -18.43 -10.82
C SER A 67 2.39 -18.55 -9.49
N LEU A 68 1.90 -19.43 -8.61
CA LEU A 68 2.56 -19.71 -7.33
C LEU A 68 3.99 -20.26 -7.50
N ASP A 69 4.27 -20.96 -8.59
CA ASP A 69 5.62 -21.45 -8.88
C ASP A 69 6.64 -20.30 -8.98
N MET A 70 6.23 -19.10 -9.42
CA MET A 70 7.12 -17.94 -9.51
C MET A 70 7.67 -17.50 -8.14
N LEU A 71 6.90 -17.71 -7.07
CA LEU A 71 7.33 -17.37 -5.71
C LEU A 71 8.53 -18.22 -5.27
N ASN A 72 8.61 -19.46 -5.73
CA ASN A 72 9.67 -20.39 -5.34
C ASN A 72 11.00 -20.16 -6.07
N LEU A 73 11.03 -19.35 -7.13
CA LEU A 73 12.19 -19.26 -8.02
C LEU A 73 13.28 -18.31 -7.53
N TYR A 74 12.93 -17.33 -6.69
CA TYR A 74 13.79 -16.14 -6.57
C TYR A 74 14.18 -15.80 -5.13
N PHE A 75 13.24 -15.85 -4.17
CA PHE A 75 13.48 -15.36 -2.82
C PHE A 75 12.69 -16.17 -1.79
N ASP A 76 13.23 -16.24 -0.57
CA ASP A 76 12.51 -16.88 0.54
C ASP A 76 11.42 -15.97 1.12
N PHE A 77 11.53 -14.65 0.91
CA PHE A 77 10.63 -13.64 1.42
C PHE A 77 10.25 -12.62 0.35
N PHE A 78 8.97 -12.25 0.35
CA PHE A 78 8.42 -11.24 -0.53
C PHE A 78 7.64 -10.17 0.22
N LEU A 79 8.04 -8.90 0.15
CA LEU A 79 7.22 -7.80 0.67
C LEU A 79 6.16 -7.39 -0.35
N ALA A 80 4.89 -7.68 -0.05
CA ALA A 80 3.75 -7.24 -0.81
C ALA A 80 3.41 -5.78 -0.47
N ARG A 81 3.51 -4.93 -1.49
CA ARG A 81 3.19 -3.49 -1.39
C ARG A 81 1.73 -3.19 -1.72
N ASP A 82 1.03 -4.21 -2.17
CA ASP A 82 -0.36 -4.20 -2.59
C ASP A 82 -1.29 -3.64 -1.53
N GLY A 83 -2.32 -2.97 -2.00
CA GLY A 83 -3.46 -2.65 -1.18
C GLY A 83 -4.39 -3.85 -1.00
N LEU A 84 -5.51 -3.61 -0.35
CA LEU A 84 -6.50 -4.63 -0.04
C LEU A 84 -7.01 -5.34 -1.30
N VAL A 85 -7.27 -4.61 -2.39
CA VAL A 85 -7.91 -5.15 -3.61
C VAL A 85 -7.03 -6.23 -4.23
N SER A 86 -5.77 -5.91 -4.53
CA SER A 86 -4.83 -6.88 -5.11
C SER A 86 -4.52 -8.03 -4.15
N THR A 87 -4.41 -7.74 -2.85
CA THR A 87 -4.15 -8.78 -1.83
C THR A 87 -5.31 -9.76 -1.71
N LEU A 88 -6.54 -9.26 -1.64
CA LEU A 88 -7.75 -10.08 -1.59
C LEU A 88 -7.91 -10.88 -2.87
N LYS A 89 -7.67 -10.28 -4.04
CA LYS A 89 -7.70 -10.97 -5.34
C LYS A 89 -6.67 -12.09 -5.40
N PHE A 90 -5.46 -11.87 -4.90
CA PHE A 90 -4.42 -12.89 -4.87
C PHE A 90 -4.88 -14.14 -4.10
N PHE A 91 -5.46 -13.97 -2.91
CA PHE A 91 -5.96 -15.08 -2.10
C PHE A 91 -7.26 -15.69 -2.62
N TYR A 92 -8.10 -14.89 -3.28
CA TYR A 92 -9.28 -15.38 -3.99
C TYR A 92 -8.88 -16.39 -5.10
N LEU A 93 -7.90 -16.03 -5.91
CA LEU A 93 -7.40 -16.89 -6.99
C LEU A 93 -6.52 -18.04 -6.48
N ASN A 94 -5.88 -17.87 -5.32
CA ASN A 94 -4.98 -18.85 -4.71
C ASN A 94 -5.41 -19.12 -3.26
N PRO A 95 -6.53 -19.82 -3.01
CA PRO A 95 -7.04 -20.03 -1.67
C PRO A 95 -6.11 -20.87 -0.79
N THR A 96 -5.21 -21.65 -1.40
CA THR A 96 -4.20 -22.48 -0.73
C THR A 96 -2.81 -22.19 -1.28
N PRO A 97 -1.74 -22.33 -0.47
CA PRO A 97 -0.37 -22.05 -0.91
C PRO A 97 0.22 -23.09 -1.86
N GLY A 98 -0.45 -24.23 -2.09
CA GLY A 98 0.07 -25.31 -2.93
C GLY A 98 1.46 -25.78 -2.47
N LYS A 99 2.44 -25.76 -3.37
CA LYS A 99 3.86 -26.11 -3.11
C LYS A 99 4.73 -24.88 -2.86
N THR A 100 4.15 -23.75 -2.49
CA THR A 100 4.91 -22.51 -2.25
C THR A 100 5.75 -22.67 -0.99
N GLU A 101 7.06 -22.51 -1.14
CA GLU A 101 8.02 -22.48 -0.03
C GLU A 101 8.29 -21.06 0.46
N ALA A 102 8.26 -20.09 -0.46
CA ALA A 102 8.43 -18.68 -0.13
C ALA A 102 7.36 -18.16 0.82
N ARG A 103 7.74 -17.11 1.56
CA ARG A 103 6.86 -16.42 2.51
C ARG A 103 6.52 -15.03 1.99
N ILE A 104 5.29 -14.59 2.22
CA ILE A 104 4.80 -13.28 1.81
C ILE A 104 4.65 -12.41 3.06
N LEU A 105 5.25 -11.21 3.05
CA LEU A 105 5.02 -10.18 4.05
C LEU A 105 3.88 -9.29 3.56
N ILE A 106 2.80 -9.23 4.33
CA ILE A 106 1.60 -8.44 4.02
C ILE A 106 1.41 -7.37 5.09
N ASN A 107 0.83 -6.23 4.74
CA ASN A 107 0.53 -5.21 5.73
C ASN A 107 -0.39 -5.79 6.83
N ASN A 108 -0.07 -5.53 8.10
CA ASN A 108 -0.78 -6.11 9.24
C ASN A 108 -2.27 -5.72 9.28
N LYS A 109 -2.67 -4.60 8.64
CA LYS A 109 -4.08 -4.20 8.50
C LYS A 109 -4.91 -5.24 7.74
N PHE A 110 -4.26 -6.08 6.92
CA PHE A 110 -4.91 -7.09 6.10
C PHE A 110 -4.80 -8.50 6.69
N ALA A 111 -4.38 -8.65 7.94
CA ALA A 111 -4.19 -9.97 8.54
C ALA A 111 -5.46 -10.83 8.51
N ASN A 112 -6.65 -10.22 8.67
CA ASN A 112 -7.94 -10.91 8.69
C ASN A 112 -8.40 -11.44 7.32
N ILE A 113 -7.73 -11.08 6.21
CA ILE A 113 -8.09 -11.57 4.87
C ILE A 113 -7.19 -12.72 4.39
N VAL A 114 -6.16 -13.07 5.15
CA VAL A 114 -5.23 -14.16 4.81
C VAL A 114 -5.92 -15.49 5.10
N PRO A 115 -6.13 -16.38 4.11
CA PRO A 115 -6.75 -17.69 4.36
C PRO A 115 -5.96 -18.50 5.38
N ILE A 116 -6.66 -19.32 6.17
CA ILE A 116 -6.04 -20.14 7.23
C ILE A 116 -4.93 -21.04 6.66
N ASP A 117 -5.13 -21.58 5.45
CA ASP A 117 -4.16 -22.44 4.78
C ASP A 117 -2.85 -21.72 4.42
N TRP A 118 -2.88 -20.39 4.32
CA TRP A 118 -1.71 -19.55 4.08
C TRP A 118 -0.98 -19.14 5.36
N SER A 119 -1.52 -19.45 6.55
CA SER A 119 -1.03 -18.87 7.81
C SER A 119 0.44 -19.18 8.14
N SER A 120 0.99 -20.29 7.65
CA SER A 120 2.40 -20.66 7.82
C SER A 120 3.34 -20.06 6.77
N LYS A 121 2.77 -19.43 5.73
CA LYS A 121 3.48 -18.83 4.59
C LYS A 121 3.32 -17.31 4.53
N VAL A 122 2.63 -16.71 5.50
CA VAL A 122 2.44 -15.27 5.58
C VAL A 122 2.97 -14.74 6.91
N ALA A 123 3.66 -13.61 6.81
CA ALA A 123 4.04 -12.78 7.94
C ALA A 123 3.50 -11.37 7.71
N PHE A 124 3.50 -10.56 8.76
CA PHE A 124 2.92 -9.21 8.73
C PHE A 124 3.99 -8.16 8.89
N TYR A 125 3.85 -7.04 8.17
CA TYR A 125 4.65 -5.85 8.42
C TYR A 125 3.76 -4.68 8.86
N SER A 126 4.34 -3.76 9.61
CA SER A 126 3.77 -2.45 9.88
C SER A 126 4.81 -1.38 9.57
N PRO A 127 4.44 -0.26 8.94
CA PRO A 127 5.36 0.87 8.83
C PRO A 127 5.70 1.39 10.22
N CYS A 128 6.97 1.76 10.41
CA CYS A 128 7.52 2.22 11.67
C CYS A 128 8.40 3.44 11.48
N LEU A 129 8.30 4.38 12.40
CA LEU A 129 9.27 5.47 12.53
C LEU A 129 10.39 5.02 13.47
N THR A 130 11.60 5.51 13.20
CA THR A 130 12.70 5.41 14.16
C THR A 130 12.48 6.40 15.30
N ASN A 131 13.00 6.08 16.49
CA ASN A 131 12.83 6.87 17.72
C ASN A 131 13.17 8.37 17.56
N SER A 132 14.02 8.73 16.60
CA SER A 132 14.40 10.12 16.31
C SER A 132 13.28 10.98 15.69
N ARG A 133 12.15 10.38 15.28
CA ARG A 133 11.10 11.03 14.49
C ARG A 133 9.67 10.80 15.03
N GLU A 134 9.54 10.30 16.24
CA GLU A 134 8.23 10.06 16.86
C GLU A 134 7.50 11.35 17.23
N GLU A 135 8.25 12.42 17.52
CA GLU A 135 7.65 13.70 17.89
C GLU A 135 7.02 14.41 16.69
N GLN A 136 5.72 14.70 16.84
CA GLN A 136 4.99 15.45 15.84
C GLN A 136 5.53 16.89 15.73
N VAL A 137 5.81 17.33 14.51
CA VAL A 137 6.34 18.67 14.24
C VAL A 137 5.25 19.72 14.47
N LYS A 138 5.34 20.45 15.59
CA LYS A 138 4.36 21.50 15.97
C LYS A 138 4.43 22.74 15.08
N THR A 139 5.61 23.08 14.57
CA THR A 139 5.85 24.26 13.71
C THR A 139 6.57 23.84 12.43
N PRO A 140 5.85 23.21 11.48
CA PRO A 140 6.46 22.74 10.24
C PRO A 140 6.79 23.90 9.30
N LYS A 141 7.86 23.74 8.52
CA LYS A 141 8.23 24.69 7.45
C LYS A 141 7.22 24.68 6.30
N ALA A 142 6.56 23.54 6.09
CA ALA A 142 5.55 23.33 5.06
C ALA A 142 4.73 22.07 5.37
N ILE A 143 3.52 22.01 4.82
CA ILE A 143 2.66 20.82 4.80
C ILE A 143 2.51 20.33 3.37
N TYR A 144 2.76 19.06 3.14
CA TYR A 144 2.54 18.38 1.85
C TYR A 144 1.35 17.45 1.95
N LEU A 145 0.44 17.55 1.00
CA LEU A 145 -0.75 16.73 0.89
C LEU A 145 -0.63 15.89 -0.37
N THR A 146 -0.69 14.58 -0.25
CA THR A 146 -0.64 13.67 -1.40
C THR A 146 -1.95 12.92 -1.53
N ALA A 147 -2.45 12.76 -2.75
CA ALA A 147 -3.67 12.01 -3.00
C ALA A 147 -3.60 11.32 -4.36
N LEU A 148 -4.00 10.05 -4.39
CA LEU A 148 -4.43 9.37 -5.60
C LEU A 148 -5.94 9.56 -5.71
N ILE A 149 -6.39 10.31 -6.71
CA ILE A 149 -7.81 10.64 -6.87
C ILE A 149 -8.44 9.57 -7.74
N ASP A 150 -9.17 8.65 -7.11
CA ASP A 150 -9.81 7.50 -7.76
C ASP A 150 -11.14 7.15 -7.08
N GLU A 151 -12.14 6.73 -7.87
CA GLU A 151 -13.48 6.35 -7.38
C GLU A 151 -13.47 5.20 -6.35
N ALA A 152 -12.48 4.32 -6.43
CA ALA A 152 -12.34 3.22 -5.48
C ALA A 152 -11.85 3.72 -4.12
N GLN A 153 -11.02 4.77 -4.05
CA GLN A 153 -10.38 5.19 -2.80
C GLN A 153 -10.89 6.51 -2.22
N PHE A 154 -11.46 7.38 -3.06
CA PHE A 154 -11.78 8.74 -2.67
C PHE A 154 -13.04 8.80 -1.80
N ASP A 155 -12.91 9.48 -0.66
CA ASP A 155 -13.98 9.78 0.29
C ASP A 155 -13.87 11.25 0.71
N LEU A 156 -14.82 12.05 0.22
CA LEU A 156 -14.86 13.47 0.46
C LEU A 156 -15.07 13.81 1.94
N GLU A 157 -15.85 13.00 2.66
CA GLU A 157 -16.10 13.20 4.09
C GLU A 157 -14.81 12.95 4.88
N PHE A 158 -14.10 11.85 4.56
CA PHE A 158 -12.80 11.56 5.17
C PHE A 158 -11.78 12.67 4.91
N LEU A 159 -11.66 13.14 3.66
CA LEU A 159 -10.79 14.26 3.29
C LEU A 159 -11.11 15.50 4.14
N THR A 160 -12.38 15.92 4.17
CA THR A 160 -12.82 17.12 4.86
C THR A 160 -12.52 17.03 6.36
N ARG A 161 -12.90 15.91 6.99
CA ARG A 161 -12.61 15.66 8.41
C ARG A 161 -11.11 15.70 8.71
N LYS A 162 -10.28 15.12 7.84
CA LYS A 162 -8.82 15.14 8.05
C LYS A 162 -8.21 16.52 7.90
N LEU A 163 -8.70 17.33 6.96
CA LEU A 163 -8.28 18.73 6.82
C LEU A 163 -8.68 19.56 8.05
N GLU A 164 -9.86 19.33 8.61
CA GLU A 164 -10.30 19.95 9.86
C GLU A 164 -9.43 19.52 11.04
N GLU A 165 -9.15 18.22 11.21
CA GLU A 165 -8.22 17.71 12.22
C GLU A 165 -6.83 18.37 12.14
N MET A 166 -6.31 18.54 10.92
CA MET A 166 -5.03 19.24 10.70
C MET A 166 -5.10 20.71 11.09
N LYS A 167 -6.17 21.41 10.69
CA LYS A 167 -6.39 22.81 11.01
C LYS A 167 -6.48 23.01 12.53
N ASP A 168 -7.23 22.17 13.22
CA ASP A 168 -7.37 22.20 14.68
C ASP A 168 -6.04 21.93 15.38
N PHE A 169 -5.26 20.96 14.89
CA PHE A 169 -3.95 20.63 15.44
C PHE A 169 -2.95 21.80 15.37
N TYR A 170 -2.90 22.50 14.22
CA TYR A 170 -1.98 23.64 14.04
C TYR A 170 -2.55 24.97 14.56
N GLY A 171 -3.86 25.05 14.81
CA GLY A 171 -4.55 26.21 15.35
C GLY A 171 -4.22 27.49 14.59
N SER A 172 -3.80 28.52 15.32
CA SER A 172 -3.45 29.83 14.73
C SER A 172 -2.27 29.81 13.76
N SER A 173 -1.43 28.76 13.78
CA SER A 173 -0.32 28.63 12.83
C SER A 173 -0.76 28.05 11.49
N TRP A 174 -1.97 27.49 11.37
CA TRP A 174 -2.47 26.89 10.13
C TRP A 174 -2.29 27.84 8.95
N ASP A 175 -2.73 29.09 9.06
CA ASP A 175 -2.76 30.04 7.94
C ASP A 175 -1.38 30.54 7.49
N SER A 176 -0.36 30.45 8.36
CA SER A 176 1.00 30.91 8.06
C SER A 176 1.89 29.82 7.47
N ILE A 177 1.55 28.55 7.64
CA ILE A 177 2.31 27.42 7.11
C ILE A 177 2.03 27.26 5.60
N PRO A 178 3.06 27.27 4.73
CA PRO A 178 2.92 26.94 3.32
C PRO A 178 2.34 25.52 3.11
N LYS A 179 1.41 25.38 2.18
CA LYS A 179 0.75 24.10 1.87
C LYS A 179 0.95 23.77 0.40
N TYR A 180 1.32 22.53 0.15
CA TYR A 180 1.54 22.00 -1.18
C TYR A 180 0.70 20.75 -1.39
N CYS A 181 0.14 20.57 -2.59
CA CYS A 181 -0.60 19.38 -2.97
C CYS A 181 0.10 18.68 -4.15
N LEU A 182 0.32 17.37 -4.00
CA LEU A 182 0.62 16.48 -5.12
C LEU A 182 -0.62 15.61 -5.36
N SER A 183 -1.37 15.94 -6.40
CA SER A 183 -2.46 15.11 -6.87
C SER A 183 -1.99 14.20 -7.99
N PHE A 184 -2.23 12.92 -7.82
CA PHE A 184 -1.96 11.90 -8.83
C PHE A 184 -3.30 11.51 -9.44
N LYS A 185 -3.41 11.73 -10.75
CA LYS A 185 -4.56 11.31 -11.52
C LYS A 185 -4.30 9.92 -12.07
N THR A 186 -5.29 9.08 -11.93
CA THR A 186 -5.36 7.77 -12.55
C THR A 186 -5.76 7.92 -14.02
N MET A 187 -4.83 8.30 -14.89
CA MET A 187 -5.13 8.29 -16.32
C MET A 187 -5.11 6.85 -16.83
N TYR A 188 -6.28 6.30 -17.12
CA TYR A 188 -6.40 5.04 -17.87
C TYR A 188 -5.82 5.26 -19.27
N MET A 189 -4.66 4.66 -19.57
CA MET A 189 -4.03 4.83 -20.88
C MET A 189 -4.90 4.21 -21.98
N GLY A 190 -5.54 5.07 -22.78
CA GLY A 190 -6.33 4.70 -23.97
C GLY A 190 -7.85 4.80 -23.80
N GLU A 191 -8.35 5.17 -22.62
CA GLU A 191 -9.77 5.37 -22.37
C GLU A 191 -10.07 6.87 -22.51
N GLU A 192 -10.29 7.35 -23.74
CA GLU A 192 -10.53 8.76 -24.05
C GLU A 192 -11.87 9.30 -23.49
N ASP A 193 -12.74 8.44 -22.98
CA ASP A 193 -14.08 8.78 -22.51
C ASP A 193 -14.34 8.30 -21.07
N ILE A 194 -13.93 9.09 -20.07
CA ILE A 194 -14.56 9.01 -18.75
C ILE A 194 -15.20 10.36 -18.44
N GLU A 195 -16.43 10.53 -18.91
CA GLU A 195 -17.27 11.71 -18.59
C GLU A 195 -17.51 11.88 -17.06
N ALA A 196 -17.20 10.87 -16.24
CA ALA A 196 -17.34 10.89 -14.78
C ALA A 196 -16.15 11.50 -14.00
N GLU A 197 -14.94 11.54 -14.57
CA GLU A 197 -13.73 12.06 -13.90
C GLU A 197 -13.72 13.55 -13.52
N PRO A 198 -14.46 14.47 -14.18
CA PRO A 198 -14.44 15.88 -13.82
C PRO A 198 -14.99 16.17 -12.41
N SER A 199 -15.95 15.37 -11.93
CA SER A 199 -16.68 15.67 -10.68
C SER A 199 -15.82 15.45 -9.43
N LEU A 200 -15.15 14.30 -9.33
CA LEU A 200 -14.34 13.94 -8.15
C LEU A 200 -13.10 14.81 -7.98
N ASN A 201 -12.40 15.06 -9.09
CA ASN A 201 -11.28 16.00 -9.08
C ASN A 201 -11.73 17.39 -8.63
N PHE A 202 -12.90 17.84 -9.10
CA PHE A 202 -13.46 19.12 -8.70
C PHE A 202 -13.84 19.15 -7.21
N GLU A 203 -14.46 18.10 -6.69
CA GLU A 203 -14.81 17.98 -5.27
C GLU A 203 -13.56 17.97 -4.37
N PHE A 204 -12.53 17.22 -4.74
CA PHE A 204 -11.24 17.22 -4.05
C PHE A 204 -10.62 18.62 -4.01
N LEU A 205 -10.53 19.29 -5.16
CA LEU A 205 -9.96 20.64 -5.26
C LEU A 205 -10.79 21.64 -4.45
N LYS A 206 -12.12 21.55 -4.52
CA LYS A 206 -13.03 22.41 -3.76
C LYS A 206 -12.80 22.24 -2.26
N ALA A 207 -12.74 21.02 -1.76
CA ALA A 207 -12.49 20.75 -0.35
C ALA A 207 -11.13 21.29 0.10
N LEU A 208 -10.07 21.08 -0.69
CA LEU A 208 -8.74 21.63 -0.40
C LEU A 208 -8.74 23.15 -0.35
N PHE A 209 -9.30 23.83 -1.36
CA PHE A 209 -9.34 25.28 -1.40
C PHE A 209 -10.19 25.87 -0.28
N SER A 210 -11.30 25.22 0.08
CA SER A 210 -12.12 25.62 1.23
C SER A 210 -11.37 25.48 2.56
N ALA A 211 -10.63 24.39 2.76
CA ALA A 211 -9.89 24.18 4.01
C ALA A 211 -8.64 25.07 4.16
N THR A 212 -8.09 25.53 3.03
CA THR A 212 -6.83 26.29 2.99
C THR A 212 -7.01 27.78 2.68
N ASP A 213 -8.26 28.27 2.62
CA ASP A 213 -8.58 29.64 2.17
C ASP A 213 -7.90 29.99 0.84
N SER A 214 -7.87 29.03 -0.07
CA SER A 214 -7.19 29.08 -1.36
C SER A 214 -5.66 29.27 -1.32
N LYS A 215 -5.02 29.11 -0.16
CA LYS A 215 -3.57 29.21 0.04
C LYS A 215 -2.90 27.84 -0.04
N ILE A 216 -2.98 27.22 -1.21
CA ILE A 216 -2.32 25.93 -1.51
C ILE A 216 -1.71 25.96 -2.90
N GLU A 217 -0.49 25.45 -3.04
CA GLU A 217 0.21 25.33 -4.32
C GLU A 217 0.22 23.87 -4.81
N PHE A 218 0.01 23.67 -6.11
CA PHE A 218 0.04 22.33 -6.70
C PHE A 218 1.41 22.05 -7.30
N LEU A 219 2.02 20.94 -6.88
CA LEU A 219 3.33 20.50 -7.34
C LEU A 219 3.20 19.20 -8.13
N ASN A 220 4.11 18.99 -9.09
CA ASN A 220 4.28 17.70 -9.73
C ASN A 220 5.35 16.86 -9.00
N TRP A 221 5.37 15.56 -9.26
CA TRP A 221 6.33 14.64 -8.63
C TRP A 221 7.79 15.05 -8.88
N SER A 222 8.12 15.50 -10.10
CA SER A 222 9.46 15.94 -10.44
C SER A 222 9.94 17.13 -9.61
N GLY A 223 9.02 17.99 -9.17
CA GLY A 223 9.32 19.19 -8.40
C GLY A 223 9.65 18.92 -6.93
N ILE A 224 9.44 17.71 -6.42
CA ILE A 224 9.73 17.37 -5.01
C ILE A 224 10.76 16.25 -4.84
N ARG A 225 10.94 15.42 -5.87
CA ARG A 225 11.79 14.23 -5.80
C ARG A 225 13.23 14.54 -5.36
N ASP A 226 13.74 15.71 -5.73
CA ASP A 226 15.15 16.05 -5.50
C ASP A 226 15.34 17.05 -4.32
N HIS A 227 14.27 17.32 -3.54
CA HIS A 227 14.29 18.25 -2.41
C HIS A 227 14.53 17.56 -1.06
N THR A 228 15.26 18.22 -0.17
CA THR A 228 15.29 17.86 1.27
C THR A 228 14.00 18.35 1.94
N LEU A 229 13.33 17.47 2.68
CA LEU A 229 12.02 17.73 3.29
C LEU A 229 12.12 17.79 4.82
N GLU A 230 13.30 18.15 5.33
CA GLU A 230 13.55 18.22 6.77
C GLU A 230 12.78 19.38 7.42
N GLY A 231 12.00 19.03 8.45
CA GLY A 231 11.16 19.98 9.18
C GLY A 231 9.83 20.25 8.49
N THR A 232 9.48 19.48 7.46
CA THR A 232 8.16 19.52 6.83
C THR A 232 7.28 18.40 7.35
N VAL A 233 5.98 18.53 7.12
CA VAL A 233 5.00 17.49 7.43
C VAL A 233 4.34 17.04 6.14
N PHE A 234 4.00 15.76 6.03
CA PHE A 234 3.21 15.23 4.92
C PHE A 234 2.02 14.42 5.39
N TYR A 235 0.97 14.35 4.56
CA TYR A 235 -0.15 13.46 4.76
C TYR A 235 -0.57 12.85 3.42
N ASP A 236 -0.79 11.54 3.41
CA ASP A 236 -1.21 10.79 2.23
C ASP A 236 -2.67 10.36 2.38
N PHE A 237 -3.53 10.86 1.49
CA PHE A 237 -4.96 10.52 1.44
C PHE A 237 -5.20 9.15 0.80
N ASN A 238 -4.48 8.13 1.25
CA ASN A 238 -4.68 6.73 0.87
C ASN A 238 -5.62 6.03 1.87
N GLN A 239 -6.91 6.35 1.81
CA GLN A 239 -7.86 5.77 2.75
C GLN A 239 -7.99 4.25 2.52
N GLN A 240 -8.05 3.50 3.62
CA GLN A 240 -8.25 2.04 3.63
C GLN A 240 -7.18 1.20 2.91
N ASP A 241 -6.11 1.82 2.41
CA ASP A 241 -5.03 1.16 1.69
C ASP A 241 -5.55 0.25 0.56
N LEU A 242 -6.58 0.66 -0.19
CA LEU A 242 -7.24 -0.24 -1.15
C LEU A 242 -6.33 -0.65 -2.33
N LEU A 243 -5.56 0.28 -2.88
CA LEU A 243 -4.73 0.07 -4.07
C LEU A 243 -3.27 -0.25 -3.73
N TYR A 244 -2.73 0.41 -2.72
CA TYR A 244 -1.40 0.15 -2.17
C TYR A 244 -1.43 0.26 -0.65
N SER A 245 -0.55 -0.49 0.02
CA SER A 245 -0.29 -0.39 1.46
C SER A 245 1.12 0.10 1.77
N ASP A 246 1.99 0.13 0.76
CA ASP A 246 3.35 0.67 0.85
C ASP A 246 3.73 1.49 -0.39
N SER A 247 3.85 2.79 -0.16
CA SER A 247 3.90 3.85 -1.16
C SER A 247 5.32 4.39 -1.33
N PHE A 248 5.80 4.43 -2.59
CA PHE A 248 7.08 5.08 -2.89
C PHE A 248 7.09 6.57 -2.50
N VAL A 249 5.94 7.23 -2.61
CA VAL A 249 5.78 8.63 -2.19
C VAL A 249 6.05 8.74 -0.69
N GLN A 250 5.40 7.92 0.13
CA GLN A 250 5.63 7.91 1.58
C GLN A 250 7.09 7.56 1.91
N TYR A 251 7.66 6.53 1.27
CA TYR A 251 9.07 6.19 1.40
C TYR A 251 9.97 7.40 1.14
N HIS A 252 9.72 8.14 0.06
CA HIS A 252 10.51 9.32 -0.32
C HIS A 252 10.39 10.45 0.70
N PHE A 253 9.16 10.78 1.11
CA PHE A 253 8.90 11.81 2.11
C PHE A 253 9.61 11.50 3.43
N LEU A 254 9.46 10.27 3.91
CA LEU A 254 10.09 9.81 5.15
C LEU A 254 11.61 9.79 5.01
N SER A 255 12.16 9.24 3.92
CA SER A 255 13.60 9.20 3.66
C SER A 255 14.24 10.58 3.57
N SER A 256 13.49 11.57 3.05
CA SER A 256 13.92 12.96 2.90
C SER A 256 13.74 13.81 4.17
N GLY A 257 13.29 13.20 5.27
CA GLY A 257 13.20 13.83 6.59
C GLY A 257 11.87 14.54 6.89
N SER A 258 10.84 14.32 6.07
CA SER A 258 9.49 14.80 6.37
C SER A 258 8.83 13.91 7.41
N ALA A 259 8.09 14.51 8.34
CA ALA A 259 7.31 13.78 9.34
C ALA A 259 5.88 13.50 8.83
N PRO A 260 5.28 12.33 9.09
CA PRO A 260 3.89 12.10 8.77
C PRO A 260 2.98 12.87 9.74
N PHE A 261 1.90 13.45 9.23
CA PHE A 261 0.83 13.99 10.06
C PHE A 261 0.05 12.81 10.68
N ASN A 262 -0.09 12.82 12.00
CA ASN A 262 -0.72 11.75 12.79
C ASN A 262 -0.03 10.38 12.61
N SER A 263 1.05 10.17 13.36
CA SER A 263 1.89 8.97 13.33
C SER A 263 1.22 7.69 13.85
N SER A 264 -0.08 7.70 14.17
CA SER A 264 -0.80 6.53 14.70
C SER A 264 -0.78 5.31 13.78
N GLN A 265 -0.57 5.51 12.48
CA GLN A 265 -0.34 4.43 11.51
C GLN A 265 1.07 3.83 11.55
N PHE A 266 2.03 4.52 12.18
CA PHE A 266 3.40 4.08 12.34
C PHE A 266 3.61 3.54 13.76
N LYS A 267 4.03 2.28 13.85
CA LYS A 267 4.42 1.72 15.15
C LYS A 267 5.77 2.25 15.61
N ASN A 268 6.01 2.21 16.92
CA ASN A 268 7.33 2.49 17.47
C ASN A 268 8.29 1.33 17.12
N SER A 269 9.50 1.65 16.67
CA SER A 269 10.53 0.66 16.35
C SER A 269 10.98 -0.19 17.55
N ASN A 270 10.74 0.28 18.79
CA ASN A 270 11.07 -0.42 20.03
C ASN A 270 9.96 -1.36 20.54
N GLU A 271 8.87 -1.60 19.79
CA GLU A 271 7.87 -2.58 20.22
C GLU A 271 8.47 -3.99 20.29
N ASP A 272 8.44 -4.61 21.48
CA ASP A 272 9.13 -5.86 21.85
C ASP A 272 8.72 -7.14 21.07
N GLN A 273 7.80 -7.05 20.09
CA GLN A 273 7.14 -8.21 19.50
C GLN A 273 7.41 -8.42 18.00
N GLY A 274 8.42 -7.77 17.45
CA GLY A 274 8.76 -7.93 16.04
C GLY A 274 10.20 -7.62 15.70
N ARG A 275 10.51 -7.80 14.41
CA ARG A 275 11.81 -7.46 13.85
C ARG A 275 11.74 -6.20 13.01
N PHE A 276 12.57 -5.22 13.35
CA PHE A 276 12.69 -4.00 12.56
C PHE A 276 13.61 -4.20 11.35
N ILE A 277 13.09 -3.91 10.16
CA ILE A 277 13.84 -3.78 8.91
C ILE A 277 13.94 -2.31 8.56
N GLN A 278 15.17 -1.80 8.58
CA GLN A 278 15.42 -0.42 8.24
C GLN A 278 15.34 -0.18 6.72
N LEU A 279 14.56 0.82 6.31
CA LEU A 279 14.45 1.27 4.91
C LEU A 279 15.23 2.56 4.65
N SER A 280 15.32 3.42 5.66
CA SER A 280 16.14 4.64 5.68
C SER A 280 16.57 4.97 7.10
N GLN A 281 17.31 6.06 7.28
CA GLN A 281 17.65 6.56 8.62
C GLN A 281 16.43 6.95 9.47
N TYR A 282 15.25 7.18 8.87
CA TYR A 282 14.09 7.71 9.57
C TYR A 282 12.95 6.70 9.78
N HIS A 283 12.88 5.66 8.97
CA HIS A 283 11.76 4.72 9.00
C HIS A 283 12.14 3.31 8.51
N GLY A 284 11.25 2.37 8.77
CA GLY A 284 11.38 0.98 8.34
C GLY A 284 10.08 0.20 8.52
N HIS A 285 10.19 -1.12 8.54
CA HIS A 285 9.09 -2.05 8.75
C HIS A 285 9.31 -2.88 10.01
N LEU A 286 8.32 -2.98 10.88
CA LEU A 286 8.29 -3.98 11.95
C LEU A 286 7.57 -5.22 11.44
N ILE A 287 8.29 -6.34 11.37
CA ILE A 287 7.74 -7.63 10.96
C ILE A 287 7.31 -8.43 12.19
N THR A 288 6.10 -8.97 12.16
CA THR A 288 5.56 -9.86 13.17
C THR A 288 4.88 -11.07 12.53
N ASN A 289 4.76 -12.16 13.28
CA ASN A 289 4.02 -13.36 12.86
C ASN A 289 2.75 -13.54 13.71
N GLN A 290 2.28 -12.44 14.29
CA GLN A 290 1.16 -12.43 15.20
C GLN A 290 -0.12 -12.14 14.45
N TYR A 291 -1.04 -13.09 14.53
CA TYR A 291 -2.39 -12.92 14.03
C TYR A 291 -3.27 -12.18 15.04
N PRO A 292 -4.24 -11.36 14.59
CA PRO A 292 -5.23 -10.75 15.47
C PRO A 292 -6.04 -11.79 16.27
N GLU A 293 -6.54 -11.42 17.44
CA GLU A 293 -7.31 -12.30 18.34
C GLU A 293 -8.50 -13.00 17.64
N TYR A 294 -9.19 -12.29 16.74
CA TYR A 294 -10.36 -12.79 16.01
C TYR A 294 -10.06 -13.36 14.62
N TYR A 295 -8.78 -13.58 14.29
CA TYR A 295 -8.34 -14.00 12.96
C TYR A 295 -9.10 -15.22 12.43
N GLN A 296 -9.12 -16.32 13.19
CA GLN A 296 -9.74 -17.58 12.73
C GLN A 296 -11.24 -17.41 12.43
N LYS A 297 -11.96 -16.68 13.30
CA LYS A 297 -13.38 -16.37 13.12
C LYS A 297 -13.60 -15.53 11.85
N ASN A 298 -12.86 -14.43 11.73
CA ASN A 298 -12.98 -13.50 10.61
C ASN A 298 -12.66 -14.19 9.28
N CYS A 299 -11.64 -15.05 9.24
CA CYS A 299 -11.28 -15.82 8.06
C CYS A 299 -12.36 -16.83 7.67
N ALA A 300 -12.95 -17.53 8.63
CA ALA A 300 -14.02 -18.48 8.36
C ALA A 300 -15.27 -17.77 7.79
N GLU A 301 -15.65 -16.63 8.38
CA GLU A 301 -16.75 -15.80 7.88
C GLU A 301 -16.48 -15.29 6.46
N LEU A 302 -15.31 -14.67 6.23
CA LEU A 302 -14.93 -14.15 4.92
C LEU A 302 -14.88 -15.25 3.86
N SER A 303 -14.34 -16.43 4.19
CA SER A 303 -14.29 -17.57 3.27
C SER A 303 -15.69 -18.04 2.89
N GLY A 304 -16.64 -18.06 3.85
CA GLY A 304 -18.04 -18.37 3.59
C GLY A 304 -18.71 -17.33 2.68
N GLU A 305 -18.42 -16.04 2.89
CA GLU A 305 -18.93 -14.96 2.05
C GLU A 305 -18.39 -15.02 0.62
N ILE A 306 -17.08 -15.24 0.45
CA ILE A 306 -16.46 -15.45 -0.86
C ILE A 306 -17.11 -16.64 -1.55
N ALA A 307 -17.23 -17.80 -0.88
CA ALA A 307 -17.83 -18.99 -1.48
C ALA A 307 -19.27 -18.75 -1.96
N ASN A 308 -20.06 -17.98 -1.21
CA ASN A 308 -21.42 -17.60 -1.59
C ASN A 308 -21.42 -16.63 -2.80
N LEU A 309 -20.53 -15.63 -2.82
CA LEU A 309 -20.50 -14.61 -3.87
C LEU A 309 -19.87 -15.10 -5.18
N SER A 310 -18.90 -16.02 -5.13
CA SER A 310 -18.24 -16.58 -6.32
C SER A 310 -19.22 -17.15 -7.35
N GLN A 311 -20.32 -17.73 -6.87
CA GLN A 311 -21.30 -18.39 -7.73
C GLN A 311 -22.19 -17.43 -8.51
N PHE A 312 -22.37 -16.19 -8.02
CA PHE A 312 -23.40 -15.28 -8.53
C PHE A 312 -22.87 -13.90 -8.93
N VAL A 313 -21.87 -13.39 -8.22
CA VAL A 313 -21.40 -12.00 -8.31
C VAL A 313 -19.98 -11.92 -8.87
N LEU A 314 -19.08 -12.81 -8.44
CA LEU A 314 -17.66 -12.76 -8.85
C LEU A 314 -17.33 -13.68 -10.03
N LYS A 315 -18.34 -14.23 -10.72
CA LYS A 315 -18.17 -15.23 -11.80
C LYS A 315 -17.26 -14.76 -12.95
N ASN A 316 -17.18 -13.44 -13.17
CA ASN A 316 -16.35 -12.87 -14.23
C ASN A 316 -14.90 -12.61 -13.78
N GLU A 317 -14.61 -12.65 -12.48
CA GLU A 317 -13.27 -12.38 -11.95
C GLU A 317 -12.27 -13.45 -12.41
N GLU A 318 -12.70 -14.72 -12.44
CA GLU A 318 -11.91 -15.84 -12.98
C GLU A 318 -11.70 -15.74 -14.50
N ASN A 319 -12.60 -15.06 -15.21
CA ASN A 319 -12.54 -14.87 -16.67
C ASN A 319 -11.68 -13.66 -17.08
N LEU A 320 -11.18 -12.87 -16.12
CA LEU A 320 -10.09 -11.92 -16.37
C LEU A 320 -8.78 -12.70 -16.56
N GLU A 321 -8.74 -13.54 -17.60
CA GLU A 321 -7.55 -14.29 -17.98
C GLU A 321 -6.46 -13.31 -18.40
N ARG A 322 -5.34 -13.39 -17.68
CA ARG A 322 -4.09 -12.71 -17.99
C ARG A 322 -3.35 -13.49 -19.07
N SER A 323 -3.86 -13.46 -20.29
CA SER A 323 -3.18 -14.05 -21.43
C SER A 323 -2.38 -12.99 -22.16
N GLU A 324 -1.13 -13.29 -22.55
CA GLU A 324 -0.28 -12.38 -23.35
C GLU A 324 -0.92 -11.97 -24.71
N LYS A 325 -2.02 -12.62 -25.10
CA LYS A 325 -2.71 -12.44 -26.38
C LYS A 325 -3.93 -11.53 -26.31
N THR A 326 -4.35 -11.10 -25.13
CA THR A 326 -5.53 -10.26 -24.98
C THR A 326 -5.10 -8.79 -25.11
N GLU A 327 -5.51 -8.13 -26.20
CA GLU A 327 -5.47 -6.66 -26.27
C GLU A 327 -6.49 -6.15 -25.24
N TYR A 328 -6.01 -5.53 -24.16
CA TYR A 328 -6.87 -4.95 -23.13
C TYR A 328 -7.25 -3.53 -23.57
N ASP A 329 -8.45 -3.39 -24.12
CA ASP A 329 -9.11 -2.09 -24.36
C ASP A 329 -9.27 -1.33 -23.03
N GLU A 330 -9.55 -2.06 -21.94
CA GLU A 330 -9.59 -1.52 -20.57
C GLU A 330 -8.71 -2.32 -19.62
N ALA A 331 -7.84 -1.64 -18.86
CA ALA A 331 -6.90 -2.28 -17.95
C ALA A 331 -7.43 -2.29 -16.52
N ARG A 332 -8.26 -3.29 -16.22
CA ARG A 332 -8.83 -3.44 -14.88
C ARG A 332 -8.05 -4.46 -14.06
N LEU A 333 -7.67 -4.07 -12.85
CA LEU A 333 -7.07 -5.00 -11.88
C LEU A 333 -8.04 -6.12 -11.52
N CYS A 334 -9.33 -5.82 -11.39
CA CYS A 334 -10.43 -6.72 -11.06
C CYS A 334 -11.77 -6.16 -11.57
N THR A 335 -12.86 -6.92 -11.46
CA THR A 335 -14.18 -6.41 -11.87
C THR A 335 -14.72 -5.36 -10.89
N PRO A 336 -15.64 -4.47 -11.31
CA PRO A 336 -16.27 -3.49 -10.40
C PRO A 336 -16.95 -4.13 -9.18
N GLU A 337 -17.53 -5.32 -9.36
CA GLU A 337 -18.13 -6.10 -8.28
C GLU A 337 -17.07 -6.51 -7.25
N PHE A 338 -15.87 -6.90 -7.71
CA PHE A 338 -14.76 -7.26 -6.82
C PHE A 338 -14.21 -6.03 -6.07
N VAL A 339 -14.14 -4.86 -6.72
CA VAL A 339 -13.79 -3.59 -6.05
C VAL A 339 -14.80 -3.26 -4.95
N THR A 340 -16.10 -3.38 -5.28
CA THR A 340 -17.19 -3.12 -4.32
C THR A 340 -17.13 -4.09 -3.14
N PHE A 341 -16.90 -5.38 -3.40
CA PHE A 341 -16.69 -6.37 -2.36
C PHE A 341 -15.46 -6.06 -1.50
N SER A 342 -14.36 -5.63 -2.11
CA SER A 342 -13.13 -5.24 -1.39
C SER A 342 -13.37 -4.07 -0.44
N LYS A 343 -14.16 -3.06 -0.83
CA LYS A 343 -14.57 -1.95 0.06
C LYS A 343 -15.35 -2.45 1.28
N TYR A 344 -16.30 -3.35 1.06
CA TYR A 344 -17.05 -3.98 2.14
C TYR A 344 -16.12 -4.79 3.07
N VAL A 345 -15.17 -5.55 2.53
CA VAL A 345 -14.15 -6.29 3.30
C VAL A 345 -13.27 -5.34 4.11
N ALA A 346 -12.89 -4.19 3.55
CA ALA A 346 -12.11 -3.17 4.24
C ALA A 346 -12.82 -2.70 5.50
N GLN A 347 -14.10 -2.33 5.35
CA GLN A 347 -14.94 -1.83 6.44
C GLN A 347 -15.18 -2.88 7.52
N LYS A 348 -15.47 -4.13 7.12
CA LYS A 348 -15.85 -5.19 8.07
C LYS A 348 -14.67 -5.85 8.77
N TYR A 349 -13.55 -6.06 8.07
CA TYR A 349 -12.47 -6.94 8.54
C TYR A 349 -11.13 -6.23 8.76
N CYS A 350 -10.90 -5.07 8.13
CA CYS A 350 -9.59 -4.39 8.17
C CYS A 350 -9.59 -3.15 9.07
N GLN A 351 -10.76 -2.56 9.34
CA GLN A 351 -10.88 -1.48 10.31
C GLN A 351 -10.92 -2.08 11.74
N LYS A 352 -10.12 -1.52 12.65
CA LYS A 352 -10.23 -1.86 14.08
C LYS A 352 -11.65 -1.50 14.54
N PRO A 353 -12.35 -2.36 15.30
CA PRO A 353 -13.54 -1.90 16.01
C PRO A 353 -13.12 -0.71 16.86
N GLN A 354 -13.77 0.44 16.61
CA GLN A 354 -13.53 1.69 17.35
C GLN A 354 -13.92 1.55 18.82
#